data_AF-A0A0L7LN55-F1
#
_entry.id   AF-A0A0L7LN55-F1
#
_cell.length_a   1.000
_cell.length_b   1.000
_cell.length_c   1.000
_cell.angle_alpha   90.00
_cell.angle_beta   90.00
_cell.angle_gamma   90.00
#
_symmetry.space_group_name_H-M   'P 1'
#
loop_
_entity.id
_entity.type
_entity.pdbx_description
1 polymer ?
#
loop_
_entity_poly.entity_id
_entity_poly.type
_entity_poly.pdbx_seq_one_letter_code
_entity_poly.pdbx_strand_id
1 'polypeptide(L)'
;MTKLLEWISVLSAVFAVWYSLVGGYVKHPAIDKNINLILVSPILFVILFGLYAVIVVLYRVFTFNNCEKAAQELQAEIIEAQKDLQDKGLTW
;
A
#
# COMPACT_ATOMS: atom_id res chain seq x y z
N MET A 1 9.11 -12.06 19.07
CA MET A 1 7.78 -11.51 18.71
C MET A 1 7.72 -11.41 17.20
N THR A 2 6.72 -12.03 16.57
CA THR A 2 6.52 -11.85 15.11
C THR A 2 5.96 -10.47 14.85
N LYS A 3 6.30 -9.86 13.69
CA LYS A 3 5.77 -8.55 13.30
C LYS A 3 4.24 -8.53 13.25
N LEU A 4 3.62 -9.66 12.94
CA LEU A 4 2.17 -9.85 12.99
C LEU A 4 1.59 -9.56 14.39
N LEU A 5 2.22 -10.11 15.45
CA LEU A 5 1.73 -9.95 16.82
C LEU A 5 1.83 -8.49 17.29
N GLU A 6 2.87 -7.78 16.87
CA GLU A 6 3.07 -6.35 17.12
C GLU A 6 1.96 -5.51 16.46
N TRP A 7 1.59 -5.82 15.22
CA TRP A 7 0.49 -5.12 14.55
C TRP A 7 -0.88 -5.45 15.13
N ILE A 8 -1.13 -6.70 15.51
CA ILE A 8 -2.39 -7.12 16.15
C ILE A 8 -2.56 -6.44 17.50
N SER A 9 -1.50 -6.31 18.30
CA SER A 9 -1.59 -5.67 19.62
C SER A 9 -1.93 -4.18 19.51
N VAL A 10 -1.30 -3.46 18.57
CA VAL A 10 -1.61 -2.06 18.28
C VAL A 10 -3.05 -1.91 17.79
N LEU A 11 -3.47 -2.75 16.85
CA LEU A 11 -4.83 -2.73 16.30
C LEU A 11 -5.88 -2.97 17.40
N SER A 12 -5.63 -3.95 18.26
CA SER A 12 -6.49 -4.27 19.41
C SER A 12 -6.63 -3.08 20.36
N ALA A 13 -5.52 -2.39 20.69
CA ALA A 13 -5.56 -1.22 21.55
C ALA A 13 -6.41 -0.09 20.94
N VAL A 14 -6.28 0.16 19.63
CA VAL A 14 -7.08 1.18 18.93
C VAL A 14 -8.57 0.82 18.95
N PHE A 15 -8.92 -0.43 18.64
CA PHE A 15 -10.32 -0.88 18.70
C PHE A 15 -10.90 -0.85 20.10
N ALA A 16 -10.11 -1.15 21.13
CA ALA A 16 -10.55 -1.06 22.51
C ALA A 16 -10.94 0.38 22.90
N VAL A 17 -10.17 1.37 22.46
CA VAL A 17 -10.51 2.80 22.66
C VAL A 17 -11.79 3.15 21.92
N TRP A 18 -11.91 2.78 20.65
CA TRP A 18 -13.12 3.05 19.88
C TRP A 18 -14.37 2.40 20.50
N TYR A 19 -14.28 1.14 20.92
CA TYR A 19 -15.38 0.43 21.56
C TYR A 19 -15.77 1.08 22.89
N SER A 20 -14.79 1.55 23.68
CA SER A 20 -15.05 2.29 24.92
C SER A 20 -15.83 3.60 24.68
N LEU A 21 -15.50 4.31 23.60
CA LEU A 21 -16.20 5.54 23.20
C LEU A 21 -17.64 5.26 22.73
N VAL A 22 -17.85 4.21 21.93
CA VAL A 22 -19.19 3.82 21.45
C VAL A 22 -20.05 3.25 22.58
N GLY A 23 -19.45 2.50 23.52
CA GLY A 23 -20.14 1.93 24.67
C GLY A 23 -20.57 2.94 25.74
N GLY A 24 -20.26 4.24 25.56
CA GLY A 24 -20.66 5.30 26.48
C GLY A 24 -19.96 5.25 27.84
N TYR A 25 -18.84 4.53 27.94
CA TYR A 25 -18.02 4.47 29.15
C TYR A 25 -17.38 5.83 29.47
N VAL A 26 -17.19 6.67 28.44
CA VAL A 26 -16.69 8.05 28.56
C VAL A 26 -17.84 9.01 28.29
N LYS A 27 -18.39 9.61 29.35
CA LYS A 27 -19.47 10.61 29.25
C LYS A 27 -18.87 11.99 29.07
N HIS A 28 -18.93 12.52 27.85
CA HIS A 28 -18.51 13.88 27.55
C HIS A 28 -19.49 14.52 26.55
N PRO A 29 -19.97 15.74 26.80
CA PRO A 29 -21.02 16.36 25.97
C PRO A 29 -20.62 16.53 24.48
N ALA A 30 -19.31 16.66 24.20
CA ALA A 30 -18.79 16.71 22.84
C ALA A 30 -18.82 15.35 22.11
N ILE A 31 -18.73 14.23 22.84
CA ILE A 31 -18.79 12.87 22.30
C ILE A 31 -20.25 12.54 21.99
N ASP A 32 -21.16 12.81 22.92
CA ASP A 32 -22.60 12.54 22.78
C ASP A 32 -23.19 13.28 21.57
N LYS A 33 -22.78 14.53 21.35
CA LYS A 33 -23.20 15.32 20.19
C LYS A 33 -22.72 14.73 18.85
N ASN A 34 -21.56 14.08 18.84
CA ASN A 34 -20.89 13.60 17.63
C ASN A 34 -20.85 12.07 17.52
N ILE A 35 -21.69 11.36 18.28
CA ILE A 35 -21.66 9.89 18.38
C ILE A 35 -21.85 9.20 17.02
N ASN A 36 -22.68 9.79 16.14
CA ASN A 36 -22.88 9.30 14.78
C ASN A 36 -21.58 9.27 13.96
N LEU A 37 -20.72 10.28 14.13
CA LEU A 37 -19.44 10.36 13.44
C LEU A 37 -18.44 9.37 14.02
N ILE A 38 -18.45 9.19 15.35
CA ILE A 38 -17.61 8.19 16.03
C ILE A 38 -17.99 6.77 15.61
N LEU A 39 -19.28 6.47 15.46
CA LEU A 39 -19.76 5.17 15.02
C LEU A 39 -19.28 4.82 13.61
N VAL A 40 -19.28 5.79 12.69
CA VAL A 40 -18.84 5.61 11.29
C VAL A 40 -17.32 5.81 11.12
N SER A 41 -16.62 6.26 12.17
CA SER A 41 -15.19 6.57 12.10
C SER A 41 -14.30 5.43 11.58
N PRO A 42 -14.51 4.14 11.89
CA PRO A 42 -13.67 3.07 11.32
C PRO A 42 -13.79 2.98 9.80
N ILE A 43 -15.01 3.16 9.28
CA ILE A 43 -15.28 3.15 7.83
C ILE A 43 -14.60 4.35 7.16
N LEU A 44 -14.70 5.54 7.78
CA LEU A 44 -14.03 6.74 7.28
C LEU A 44 -12.50 6.56 7.23
N PHE A 45 -11.90 5.95 8.25
CA PHE A 45 -10.47 5.67 8.26
C PHE A 45 -10.06 4.73 7.12
N VAL A 46 -10.82 3.66 6.86
CA VAL A 46 -10.55 2.74 5.75
C VAL A 46 -10.64 3.45 4.40
N ILE A 47 -11.66 4.31 4.20
CA ILE A 47 -11.82 5.07 2.95
C ILE A 47 -10.66 6.04 2.75
N LEU A 48 -10.28 6.81 3.78
CA LEU A 48 -9.17 7.75 3.71
C LEU A 48 -7.84 7.05 3.44
N PHE A 49 -7.60 5.92 4.10
CA PHE A 49 -6.43 5.10 3.85
C PHE A 49 -6.41 4.56 2.42
N GLY A 50 -7.55 4.09 1.91
CA GLY A 50 -7.69 3.64 0.53
C GLY A 50 -7.40 4.75 -0.49
N LEU A 51 -7.96 5.95 -0.28
CA LEU A 51 -7.68 7.11 -1.13
C LEU A 51 -6.20 7.47 -1.12
N TYR A 52 -5.58 7.51 0.06
CA TYR A 52 -4.15 7.75 0.19
C TYR A 52 -3.31 6.70 -0.55
N ALA A 53 -3.64 5.42 -0.39
CA ALA A 53 -2.95 4.33 -1.08
C ALA A 53 -3.06 4.45 -2.60
N VAL A 54 -4.25 4.75 -3.12
CA VAL A 54 -4.47 4.98 -4.56
C VAL A 54 -3.62 6.15 -5.07
N ILE A 55 -3.64 7.28 -4.36
CA ILE A 55 -2.86 8.47 -4.74
C ILE A 55 -1.36 8.14 -4.77
N VAL A 56 -0.85 7.44 -3.75
CA VAL A 56 0.57 7.05 -3.67
C VAL A 56 0.95 6.11 -4.82
N VAL A 57 0.12 5.11 -5.13
CA VAL A 57 0.37 4.19 -6.24
C VAL A 57 0.37 4.95 -7.56
N LEU A 58 -0.65 5.75 -7.83
CA LEU A 58 -0.72 6.56 -9.06
C LEU A 58 0.48 7.49 -9.19
N TYR A 59 0.80 8.24 -8.14
CA TYR A 59 1.95 9.15 -8.15
C TYR A 59 3.24 8.41 -8.46
N ARG A 60 3.50 7.28 -7.80
CA ARG A 60 4.72 6.48 -8.04
C ARG A 60 4.76 5.87 -9.44
N VAL A 61 3.62 5.45 -9.98
CA VAL A 61 3.55 4.92 -11.35
C VAL A 61 3.78 6.03 -12.37
N PHE A 62 3.14 7.20 -12.21
CA PHE A 62 3.32 8.34 -13.12
C PHE A 62 4.72 8.94 -13.06
N THR A 63 5.38 8.90 -11.90
CA THR A 63 6.75 9.40 -11.71
C THR A 63 7.83 8.36 -11.99
N PHE A 64 7.45 7.12 -12.31
CA PHE A 64 8.41 6.09 -12.69
C PHE A 64 9.03 6.45 -14.04
N ASN A 65 10.33 6.76 -14.04
CA ASN A 65 11.04 7.18 -15.25
C ASN A 65 11.13 5.99 -16.23
N ASN A 66 10.56 6.15 -17.43
CA ASN A 66 10.72 5.15 -18.47
C ASN A 66 12.16 5.17 -19.00
N CYS A 67 12.95 4.15 -18.64
CA CYS A 67 14.31 3.99 -19.15
C CYS A 67 14.31 3.32 -20.54
N GLU A 68 13.72 4.00 -21.53
CA GLU A 68 13.61 3.47 -22.89
C GLU A 68 14.97 3.18 -23.52
N LYS A 69 15.97 4.03 -23.27
CA LYS A 69 17.34 3.82 -23.78
C LYS A 69 17.97 2.54 -23.23
N ALA A 70 17.88 2.32 -21.93
CA ALA A 70 18.40 1.11 -21.29
C ALA A 70 17.68 -0.14 -21.82
N ALA A 71 16.37 -0.05 -22.10
CA ALA A 71 15.62 -1.14 -22.71
C ALA A 71 16.08 -1.44 -24.15
N GLN A 72 16.37 -0.40 -24.94
CA GLN A 72 16.89 -0.55 -26.31
C GLN A 72 18.31 -1.12 -26.33
N GLU A 73 19.20 -0.64 -25.46
CA GLU A 73 20.57 -1.15 -25.30
C GLU A 73 20.55 -2.63 -24.93
N LEU A 74 19.74 -3.02 -23.94
CA LEU A 74 19.59 -4.44 -23.55
C LEU A 74 19.07 -5.31 -24.70
N GLN A 75 18.10 -4.81 -25.49
CA GLN A 75 17.59 -5.55 -26.65
C GLN A 75 18.67 -5.76 -27.71
N ALA A 76 19.52 -4.75 -27.96
CA ALA A 76 20.65 -4.88 -28.88
C ALA A 76 21.66 -5.92 -28.40
N GLU A 77 22.02 -5.91 -27.11
CA GLU A 77 22.91 -6.91 -26.51
C GLU A 77 22.36 -8.34 -26.63
N ILE A 78 21.05 -8.53 -26.44
CA ILE A 78 20.39 -9.83 -26.61
C ILE A 78 20.51 -10.33 -28.05
N ILE A 79 20.30 -9.45 -29.04
CA ILE A 79 20.40 -9.81 -30.47
C ILE A 79 21.85 -10.18 -30.82
N GLU A 80 22.82 -9.41 -30.33
CA GLU A 80 24.24 -9.69 -30.54
C GLU A 80 24.66 -11.02 -29.91
N ALA A 81 24.25 -11.28 -28.67
CA ALA A 81 24.52 -12.54 -27.99
C ALA A 81 23.87 -13.74 -28.70
N GLN A 82 22.63 -13.60 -29.20
CA GLN A 82 21.99 -14.64 -30.00
C GLN A 82 22.77 -14.95 -31.28
N LYS A 83 23.27 -13.92 -31.96
CA LYS A 83 24.08 -14.10 -33.17
C LYS A 83 25.40 -14.80 -32.87
N ASP A 84 26.11 -14.40 -31.82
CA ASP A 84 27.36 -15.05 -31.40
C ASP A 84 27.14 -16.52 -31.01
N LEU A 85 26.01 -16.85 -30.38
CA LEU A 85 25.63 -18.25 -30.10
C LEU A 85 25.35 -19.06 -31.37
N GLN A 86 24.65 -18.47 -32.34
CA GLN A 86 24.40 -19.11 -33.65
C GLN A 86 25.71 -19.34 -34.42
N ASP A 87 26.61 -18.36 -34.43
CA ASP A 87 27.93 -18.46 -35.06
C ASP A 87 28.79 -19.56 -34.40
N LYS A 88 28.59 -19.81 -33.09
CA LYS A 88 29.20 -20.93 -32.36
C LYS A 88 28.48 -22.27 -32.55
N GLY A 89 27.43 -22.33 -33.38
CA GLY A 89 26.67 -23.55 -33.69
C GLY A 89 25.66 -23.97 -32.62
N LEU A 90 25.34 -23.10 -31.66
CA LEU A 90 24.33 -23.33 -30.63
C LEU A 90 23.00 -22.70 -31.10
N THR A 91 22.11 -23.53 -31.64
CA THR A 91 20.76 -23.14 -32.09
C THR A 91 19.70 -23.64 -31.10
N TRP A 92 18.82 -22.76 -30.62
CA TRP A 92 17.67 -23.05 -29.75
C TRP A 92 16.38 -22.57 -30.39
#